data_AF-A0ABD3QM32-F1
#
_entry.id   AF-A0ABD3QM32-F1
#
_cell.length_a   1.000
_cell.length_b   1.000
_cell.length_c   1.000
_cell.angle_alpha   90.00
_cell.angle_beta   90.00
_cell.angle_gamma   90.00
#
_symmetry.space_group_name_H-M   'P 1'
#
loop_
_entity.id
_entity.type
_entity.pdbx_description
1 polymer ?
#
loop_
_entity_poly.entity_id
_entity_poly.type
_entity_poly.pdbx_seq_one_letter_code
_entity_poly.pdbx_strand_id
1 'polypeptide(L)'
;MPVSRRWCCTAWFIDRNCSKESKTNCISFFAIRKYSFRSQCGKGPNVSVLTSGNEEKLYFGVSDVTTASAILDVSTGVEYPIQLLVAADLISQVDIEKAPARKEQLLTSAITQLSKEENPLLLKSYAHGHALYLRADARLEKSPPDVAGAIHDARMAVKIVPTEIRAWRVLASANEAGGDFDGAISAVKEWVKVDASFATKAKREIERLSSLS
;
A
#
# COMPACT_ATOMS: atom_id res chain seq x y z
N MET A 1 33.44 -2.42 -14.19
CA MET A 1 33.14 -1.64 -12.96
C MET A 1 31.69 -1.17 -13.03
N PRO A 2 30.77 -1.64 -12.18
CA PRO A 2 29.40 -1.15 -12.22
C PRO A 2 29.33 0.17 -11.47
N VAL A 3 29.02 1.24 -12.21
CA VAL A 3 28.80 2.58 -11.67
C VAL A 3 27.53 2.55 -10.83
N SER A 4 27.67 2.67 -9.51
CA SER A 4 26.53 2.80 -8.59
C SER A 4 25.80 4.11 -8.90
N ARG A 5 24.71 4.05 -9.65
CA ARG A 5 23.78 5.18 -9.77
C ARG A 5 23.06 5.30 -8.44
N ARG A 6 23.30 6.40 -7.71
CA ARG A 6 22.47 6.77 -6.56
C ARG A 6 21.10 7.20 -7.09
N TRP A 7 20.07 6.44 -6.75
CA TRP A 7 18.68 6.72 -7.11
C TRP A 7 18.03 7.50 -5.96
N CYS A 8 17.40 8.63 -6.26
CA CYS A 8 16.50 9.34 -5.33
C CYS A 8 15.06 9.18 -5.84
N CYS A 9 14.38 8.06 -5.60
CA CYS A 9 12.94 7.93 -5.90
C CYS A 9 12.24 6.90 -5.00
N THR A 10 11.06 7.28 -4.51
CA THR A 10 9.98 6.39 -4.05
C THR A 10 9.33 5.72 -5.26
N ALA A 11 9.11 4.41 -5.19
CA ALA A 11 8.45 3.62 -6.22
C ALA A 11 7.11 3.10 -5.67
N TRP A 12 6.04 3.30 -6.44
CA TRP A 12 4.71 2.78 -6.13
C TRP A 12 4.57 1.34 -6.64
N PHE A 13 3.88 0.52 -5.87
CA PHE A 13 3.53 -0.86 -6.21
C PHE A 13 2.02 -0.97 -6.18
N ILE A 14 1.40 -1.00 -7.35
CA ILE A 14 0.01 -1.42 -7.48
C ILE A 14 0.05 -2.88 -7.92
N ASP A 15 -0.29 -3.74 -6.97
CA ASP A 15 -0.42 -5.21 -7.04
C ASP A 15 0.84 -6.05 -6.81
N ARG A 16 0.76 -6.92 -5.79
CA ARG A 16 1.78 -7.90 -5.38
C ARG A 16 1.25 -9.33 -5.39
N ASN A 17 0.06 -9.59 -5.92
CA ASN A 17 -0.50 -10.93 -5.96
C ASN A 17 -0.40 -11.56 -7.35
N CYS A 18 0.83 -11.75 -7.86
CA CYS A 18 1.06 -12.85 -8.80
C CYS A 18 1.50 -14.09 -8.01
N SER A 19 0.51 -14.90 -7.62
CA SER A 19 0.75 -16.30 -7.29
C SER A 19 1.43 -16.98 -8.49
N LYS A 20 2.47 -17.79 -8.22
CA LYS A 20 3.22 -18.53 -9.24
C LYS A 20 2.37 -19.53 -10.05
N GLU A 21 1.07 -19.66 -9.76
CA GLU A 21 0.21 -20.71 -10.32
C GLU A 21 -0.69 -20.29 -11.49
N SER A 22 -0.86 -18.99 -11.79
CA SER A 22 -1.69 -18.56 -12.93
C SER A 22 -0.89 -17.85 -14.01
N LYS A 23 -0.44 -18.59 -15.03
CA LYS A 23 0.28 -18.08 -16.21
C LYS A 23 -0.52 -17.11 -17.11
N THR A 24 -1.77 -16.82 -16.77
CA THR A 24 -2.68 -16.06 -17.65
C THR A 24 -3.01 -14.65 -17.19
N ASN A 25 -2.62 -14.20 -15.98
CA ASN A 25 -2.99 -12.88 -15.46
C ASN A 25 -1.89 -12.22 -14.59
N CYS A 26 -0.62 -12.26 -15.00
CA CYS A 26 0.38 -11.39 -14.36
C CYS A 26 0.35 -10.00 -15.00
N ILE A 27 -0.45 -9.09 -14.41
CA ILE A 27 -0.31 -7.67 -14.69
C ILE A 27 0.78 -7.13 -13.77
N SER A 28 1.88 -6.74 -14.39
CA SER A 28 3.11 -6.33 -13.75
C SER A 28 3.05 -4.89 -13.29
N PHE A 29 3.34 -4.68 -11.99
CA PHE A 29 3.96 -3.50 -11.38
C PHE A 29 3.79 -2.14 -12.07
N PHE A 30 2.87 -1.31 -11.56
CA PHE A 30 2.82 0.11 -11.92
C PHE A 30 3.52 0.98 -10.88
N ALA A 31 4.63 1.60 -11.29
CA ALA A 31 5.31 2.63 -10.52
C ALA A 31 5.11 3.98 -11.20
N ILE A 32 4.20 4.81 -10.68
CA ILE A 32 4.14 6.22 -11.02
C ILE A 32 5.32 6.89 -10.32
N ARG A 33 6.43 7.07 -11.04
CA ARG A 33 7.67 7.60 -10.46
C ARG A 33 7.81 9.08 -10.81
N LYS A 34 7.88 9.94 -9.79
CA LYS A 34 8.40 11.30 -9.95
C LYS A 34 9.93 11.24 -10.03
N TYR A 35 10.47 10.95 -11.21
CA TYR A 35 11.92 10.91 -11.45
C TYR A 35 12.57 12.30 -11.50
N SER A 36 13.87 12.35 -11.18
CA SER A 36 14.77 13.36 -11.75
C SER A 36 16.20 12.83 -11.98
N PHE A 37 16.70 13.06 -13.20
CA PHE A 37 18.11 13.28 -13.51
C PHE A 37 18.24 14.76 -13.90
N ARG A 38 19.38 15.40 -13.59
CA ARG A 38 19.61 16.85 -13.54
C ARG A 38 19.17 17.71 -14.76
N SER A 39 18.86 17.14 -15.91
CA SER A 39 18.44 17.89 -17.12
C SER A 39 16.96 17.73 -17.52
N GLN A 40 16.17 16.92 -16.80
CA GLN A 40 14.75 16.64 -17.13
C GLN A 40 13.83 16.67 -15.89
N CYS A 41 14.10 17.55 -14.92
CA CYS A 41 13.21 17.76 -13.78
C CYS A 41 11.78 18.08 -14.27
N GLY A 42 10.80 17.26 -13.87
CA GLY A 42 9.38 17.45 -14.19
C GLY A 42 8.87 16.75 -15.47
N LYS A 43 9.67 15.90 -16.13
CA LYS A 43 9.29 15.24 -17.41
C LYS A 43 9.39 13.70 -17.40
N GLY A 44 9.47 13.08 -16.22
CA GLY A 44 9.71 11.63 -16.08
C GLY A 44 8.67 10.75 -16.81
N PRO A 45 8.99 9.46 -17.06
CA PRO A 45 7.96 8.51 -17.45
C PRO A 45 7.02 8.32 -16.27
N ASN A 46 5.74 8.64 -16.47
CA ASN A 46 4.71 8.53 -15.44
C ASN A 46 4.02 7.16 -15.47
N VAL A 47 4.24 6.36 -16.52
CA VAL A 47 3.75 4.98 -16.64
C VAL A 47 4.84 4.08 -17.24
N SER A 48 5.09 2.94 -16.60
CA SER A 48 5.92 1.85 -17.11
C SER A 48 5.08 0.58 -17.15
N VAL A 49 5.16 -0.17 -18.25
CA VAL A 49 4.44 -1.44 -18.44
C VAL A 49 5.44 -2.55 -18.73
N LEU A 50 5.42 -3.59 -17.91
CA LEU A 50 6.21 -4.81 -18.10
C LEU A 50 5.32 -5.92 -18.66
N THR A 51 5.52 -6.27 -19.92
CA THR A 51 4.78 -7.38 -20.56
C THR A 51 5.47 -8.73 -20.31
N SER A 52 4.77 -9.82 -20.59
CA SER A 52 5.16 -11.21 -20.31
C SER A 52 6.51 -11.68 -20.89
N GLY A 53 7.23 -10.83 -21.63
CA GLY A 53 8.58 -11.04 -22.15
C GLY A 53 9.70 -10.26 -21.45
N ASN A 54 9.45 -9.61 -20.30
CA ASN A 54 10.35 -8.65 -19.65
C ASN A 54 10.69 -7.41 -20.50
N GLU A 55 9.91 -7.14 -21.55
CA GLU A 55 10.03 -5.87 -22.28
C GLU A 55 9.34 -4.76 -21.48
N GLU A 56 10.14 -3.81 -20.98
CA GLU A 56 9.65 -2.61 -20.31
C GLU A 56 9.34 -1.53 -21.33
N LYS A 57 8.06 -1.15 -21.45
CA LYS A 57 7.63 0.02 -22.23
C LYS A 57 7.45 1.21 -21.31
N LEU A 58 8.17 2.29 -21.59
CA LEU A 58 8.13 3.54 -20.83
C LEU A 58 7.29 4.59 -21.57
N TYR A 59 6.30 5.15 -20.87
CA TYR A 59 5.43 6.20 -21.39
C TYR A 59 5.69 7.51 -20.64
N PHE A 60 6.03 8.56 -21.40
CA PHE A 60 6.42 9.88 -20.90
C PHE A 60 5.30 10.91 -21.11
N GLY A 61 5.24 11.93 -20.26
CA GLY A 61 4.29 13.03 -20.42
C GLY A 61 2.84 12.71 -20.07
N VAL A 62 2.57 11.54 -19.47
CA VAL A 62 1.23 11.14 -19.03
C VAL A 62 0.87 11.93 -17.78
N SER A 63 0.11 13.02 -17.93
CA SER A 63 -0.14 13.99 -16.86
C SER A 63 -1.46 13.77 -16.12
N ASP A 64 -2.34 12.94 -16.66
CA ASP A 64 -3.66 12.66 -16.12
C ASP A 64 -3.93 11.16 -15.99
N VAL A 65 -4.82 10.81 -15.07
CA VAL A 65 -5.16 9.41 -14.75
C VAL A 65 -5.93 8.72 -15.88
N THR A 66 -6.65 9.46 -16.72
CA THR A 66 -7.42 8.89 -17.83
C THR A 66 -6.50 8.41 -18.95
N THR A 67 -5.51 9.23 -19.33
CA THR A 67 -4.47 8.84 -20.29
C THR A 67 -3.64 7.69 -19.75
N ALA A 68 -3.30 7.71 -18.45
CA ALA A 68 -2.62 6.58 -17.83
C ALA A 68 -3.44 5.30 -17.94
N SER A 69 -4.74 5.35 -17.59
CA SER A 69 -5.66 4.22 -17.72
C SER A 69 -5.70 3.67 -19.14
N ALA A 70 -5.92 4.52 -20.14
CA ALA A 70 -5.99 4.10 -21.54
C ALA A 70 -4.71 3.44 -22.04
N ILE A 71 -3.53 3.94 -21.59
CA ILE A 71 -2.25 3.30 -21.91
C ILE A 71 -2.19 1.89 -21.31
N LEU A 72 -2.66 1.72 -20.08
CA LEU A 72 -2.69 0.41 -19.42
C LEU A 72 -3.66 -0.54 -20.11
N ASP A 73 -4.84 -0.06 -20.49
CA ASP A 73 -5.86 -0.84 -21.21
C ASP A 73 -5.28 -1.42 -22.50
N VAL A 74 -4.65 -0.55 -23.31
CA VAL A 74 -4.06 -0.95 -24.59
C VAL A 74 -2.86 -1.88 -24.40
N SER A 75 -2.03 -1.62 -23.39
CA SER A 75 -0.77 -2.36 -23.20
C SER A 75 -0.97 -3.72 -22.54
N THR A 76 -1.99 -3.86 -21.70
CA THR A 76 -2.27 -5.09 -20.95
C THR A 76 -3.42 -5.90 -21.53
N GLY A 77 -4.29 -5.28 -22.34
CA GLY A 77 -5.51 -5.91 -22.84
C GLY A 77 -6.60 -6.07 -21.78
N VAL A 78 -6.44 -5.42 -20.62
CA VAL A 78 -7.38 -5.47 -19.49
C VAL A 78 -7.81 -4.06 -19.13
N GLU A 79 -9.11 -3.84 -18.93
CA GLU A 79 -9.64 -2.56 -18.48
C GLU A 79 -9.13 -2.23 -17.08
N TYR A 80 -8.39 -1.15 -16.98
CA TYR A 80 -7.76 -0.67 -15.76
C TYR A 80 -8.67 0.39 -15.11
N PRO A 81 -9.09 0.22 -13.85
CA PRO A 81 -9.97 1.20 -13.22
C PRO A 81 -9.25 2.52 -12.92
N ILE A 82 -9.80 3.64 -13.38
CA ILE A 82 -9.29 4.98 -13.08
C ILE A 82 -9.22 5.23 -11.56
N GLN A 83 -10.18 4.69 -10.80
CA GLN A 83 -10.24 4.81 -9.33
C GLN A 83 -8.97 4.28 -8.66
N LEU A 84 -8.36 3.23 -9.22
CA LEU A 84 -7.13 2.63 -8.69
C LEU A 84 -5.94 3.57 -8.87
N LEU A 85 -5.87 4.27 -10.02
CA LEU A 85 -4.83 5.27 -10.30
C LEU A 85 -5.00 6.52 -9.44
N VAL A 86 -6.24 6.99 -9.25
CA VAL A 86 -6.54 8.12 -8.36
C VAL A 86 -6.17 7.78 -6.92
N ALA A 87 -6.54 6.58 -6.44
CA ALA A 87 -6.17 6.15 -5.10
C ALA A 87 -4.65 6.05 -4.92
N ALA A 88 -3.93 5.52 -5.91
CA ALA A 88 -2.48 5.43 -5.87
C ALA A 88 -1.81 6.82 -5.79
N ASP A 89 -2.29 7.81 -6.54
CA ASP A 89 -1.79 9.18 -6.44
C ASP A 89 -2.03 9.76 -5.04
N LEU A 90 -3.22 9.58 -4.48
CA LEU A 90 -3.55 10.05 -3.13
C LEU A 90 -2.68 9.39 -2.05
N ILE A 91 -2.47 8.07 -2.13
CA ILE A 91 -1.56 7.37 -1.21
C ILE A 91 -0.13 7.91 -1.39
N SER A 92 0.26 8.34 -2.60
CA SER A 92 1.59 8.92 -2.82
C SER A 92 1.88 10.24 -2.15
N GLN A 93 0.82 11.00 -1.88
CA GLN A 93 0.94 12.24 -1.15
C GLN A 93 1.12 12.00 0.36
N VAL A 94 0.84 10.79 0.86
CA VAL A 94 0.96 10.45 2.29
C VAL A 94 2.42 10.37 2.74
N ASP A 95 3.32 9.86 1.89
CA ASP A 95 4.75 9.69 2.24
C ASP A 95 5.47 11.03 2.51
N ILE A 96 5.00 12.10 1.87
CA ILE A 96 5.55 13.46 2.04
C ILE A 96 4.82 14.25 3.12
N GLU A 97 3.63 13.80 3.52
CA GLU A 97 2.81 14.48 4.51
C GLU A 97 3.25 14.13 5.93
N LYS A 98 3.43 15.15 6.77
CA LYS A 98 3.85 14.98 8.15
C LYS A 98 2.67 15.05 9.12
N ALA A 99 1.62 15.79 8.79
CA ALA A 99 0.47 15.99 9.65
C ALA A 99 -0.46 14.76 9.63
N PRO A 100 -0.67 14.06 10.78
CA PRO A 100 -1.50 12.85 10.82
C PRO A 100 -2.94 13.07 10.34
N ALA A 101 -3.54 14.22 10.69
CA ALA A 101 -4.89 14.57 10.25
C ALA A 101 -4.99 14.71 8.71
N ARG A 102 -3.93 15.24 8.07
CA ARG A 102 -3.90 15.39 6.61
C ARG A 102 -3.66 14.05 5.91
N LYS A 103 -2.81 13.19 6.49
CA LYS A 103 -2.67 11.79 6.05
C LYS A 103 -4.02 11.07 6.08
N GLU A 104 -4.76 11.16 7.19
CA GLU A 104 -6.08 10.54 7.33
C GLU A 104 -7.06 11.06 6.27
N GLN A 105 -7.07 12.36 5.99
CA GLN A 105 -7.92 12.96 4.96
C GLN A 105 -7.61 12.41 3.56
N LEU A 106 -6.33 12.37 3.17
CA LEU A 106 -5.90 11.82 1.88
C LEU A 106 -6.31 10.35 1.73
N LEU A 107 -6.08 9.55 2.77
CA LEU A 107 -6.39 8.13 2.78
C LEU A 107 -7.90 7.87 2.79
N THR A 108 -8.67 8.73 3.45
CA THR A 108 -10.14 8.66 3.39
C THR A 108 -10.65 8.91 1.97
N SER A 109 -10.10 9.90 1.28
CA SER A 109 -10.40 10.12 -0.14
C SER A 109 -10.03 8.91 -1.00
N ALA A 110 -8.85 8.32 -0.78
CA ALA A 110 -8.41 7.13 -1.51
C ALA A 110 -9.36 5.93 -1.30
N ILE A 111 -9.72 5.64 -0.04
CA ILE A 111 -10.65 4.57 0.31
C ILE A 111 -12.05 4.84 -0.27
N THR A 112 -12.50 6.09 -0.30
CA THR A 112 -13.78 6.47 -0.92
C THR A 112 -13.79 6.18 -2.42
N GLN A 113 -12.69 6.47 -3.13
CA GLN A 113 -12.57 6.12 -4.55
C GLN A 113 -12.58 4.60 -4.78
N LEU A 114 -11.91 3.84 -3.92
CA LEU A 114 -11.83 2.37 -4.02
C LEU A 114 -13.10 1.65 -3.57
N SER A 115 -13.94 2.31 -2.76
CA SER A 115 -15.23 1.78 -2.31
C SER A 115 -16.39 2.24 -3.19
N LYS A 116 -16.11 3.07 -4.20
CA LYS A 116 -17.13 3.59 -5.11
C LYS A 116 -17.76 2.44 -5.90
N GLU A 117 -19.09 2.49 -6.02
CA GLU A 117 -19.89 1.51 -6.79
C GLU A 117 -19.77 0.06 -6.28
N GLU A 118 -19.23 -0.15 -5.06
CA GLU A 118 -19.02 -1.46 -4.45
C GLU A 118 -18.29 -2.47 -5.35
N ASN A 119 -17.42 -1.99 -6.24
CA ASN A 119 -16.71 -2.84 -7.19
C ASN A 119 -15.83 -3.87 -6.43
N PRO A 120 -16.12 -5.19 -6.54
CA PRO A 120 -15.41 -6.21 -5.78
C PRO A 120 -13.90 -6.27 -6.07
N LEU A 121 -13.48 -5.88 -7.28
CA LEU A 121 -12.06 -5.84 -7.67
C LEU A 121 -11.33 -4.73 -6.91
N LEU A 122 -11.94 -3.56 -6.81
CA LEU A 122 -11.36 -2.43 -6.08
C LEU A 122 -11.34 -2.69 -4.57
N LEU A 123 -12.42 -3.25 -4.03
CA LEU A 123 -12.54 -3.57 -2.61
C LEU A 123 -11.51 -4.63 -2.14
N LYS A 124 -11.11 -5.54 -3.02
CA LYS A 124 -10.10 -6.58 -2.73
C LYS A 124 -8.70 -6.21 -3.20
N SER A 125 -8.51 -5.03 -3.78
CA SER A 125 -7.22 -4.60 -4.30
C SER A 125 -6.18 -4.39 -3.19
N TYR A 126 -4.91 -4.61 -3.52
CA TYR A 126 -3.80 -4.27 -2.62
C TYR A 126 -3.84 -2.79 -2.21
N ALA A 127 -4.17 -1.88 -3.14
CA ALA A 127 -4.28 -0.46 -2.85
C ALA A 127 -5.31 -0.15 -1.75
N HIS A 128 -6.42 -0.89 -1.71
CA HIS A 128 -7.43 -0.72 -0.68
C HIS A 128 -6.92 -1.17 0.69
N GLY A 129 -6.35 -2.36 0.77
CA GLY A 129 -5.72 -2.85 1.99
C GLY A 129 -4.59 -1.94 2.47
N HIS A 130 -3.79 -1.40 1.53
CA HIS A 130 -2.70 -0.47 1.80
C HIS A 130 -3.20 0.84 2.38
N ALA A 131 -4.20 1.46 1.75
CA ALA A 131 -4.80 2.70 2.24
C ALA A 131 -5.39 2.51 3.66
N LEU A 132 -6.04 1.37 3.92
CA LEU A 132 -6.63 1.05 5.22
C LEU A 132 -5.58 0.98 6.33
N TYR A 133 -4.50 0.21 6.17
CA TYR A 133 -3.52 0.12 7.27
C TYR A 133 -2.74 1.43 7.45
N LEU A 134 -2.49 2.21 6.38
CA LEU A 134 -1.90 3.54 6.52
C LEU A 134 -2.82 4.51 7.26
N ARG A 135 -4.14 4.39 7.04
CA ARG A 135 -5.11 5.28 7.71
C ARG A 135 -5.24 4.91 9.17
N ALA A 136 -5.21 3.61 9.49
CA ALA A 136 -5.13 3.13 10.85
C ALA A 136 -3.90 3.69 11.59
N ASP A 137 -2.72 3.64 10.96
CA ASP A 137 -1.47 4.20 11.50
C ASP A 137 -1.61 5.71 11.76
N ALA A 138 -2.11 6.47 10.77
CA ALA A 138 -2.36 7.91 10.90
C ALA A 138 -3.37 8.23 12.02
N ARG A 139 -4.38 7.40 12.24
CA ARG A 139 -5.36 7.55 13.33
C ARG A 139 -4.75 7.35 14.71
N LEU A 140 -3.76 6.45 14.84
CA LEU A 140 -2.99 6.27 16.09
C LEU A 140 -2.02 7.42 16.34
N GLU A 141 -1.47 8.04 15.29
CA GLU A 141 -0.56 9.19 15.40
C GLU A 141 -1.26 10.51 15.82
N LYS A 142 -2.60 10.57 15.76
CA LYS A 142 -3.37 11.76 16.14
C LYS A 142 -3.34 12.02 17.66
N SER A 143 -3.62 13.26 18.03
CA SER A 143 -3.80 13.68 19.42
C SER A 143 -5.14 14.42 19.58
N PRO A 144 -6.14 13.84 20.27
CA PRO A 144 -6.16 12.47 20.79
C PRO A 144 -6.21 11.41 19.67
N PRO A 145 -5.73 10.17 19.92
CA PRO A 145 -5.76 9.09 18.94
C PRO A 145 -7.19 8.56 18.72
N ASP A 146 -7.52 8.23 17.46
CA ASP A 146 -8.76 7.52 17.11
C ASP A 146 -8.52 6.01 17.10
N VAL A 147 -8.49 5.42 18.29
CA VAL A 147 -8.18 4.00 18.48
C VAL A 147 -9.24 3.09 17.86
N ALA A 148 -10.53 3.42 18.02
CA ALA A 148 -11.62 2.62 17.48
C ALA A 148 -11.58 2.58 15.94
N GLY A 149 -11.37 3.75 15.31
CA GLY A 149 -11.18 3.84 13.86
C GLY A 149 -9.93 3.12 13.38
N ALA A 150 -8.83 3.14 14.14
CA ALA A 150 -7.61 2.42 13.80
C ALA A 150 -7.80 0.89 13.84
N ILE A 151 -8.44 0.37 14.88
CA ILE A 151 -8.75 -1.07 15.00
C ILE A 151 -9.64 -1.53 13.83
N HIS A 152 -10.68 -0.75 13.50
CA HIS A 152 -11.58 -1.07 12.40
C HIS A 152 -10.83 -1.19 11.06
N ASP A 153 -10.07 -0.17 10.70
CA ASP A 153 -9.31 -0.12 9.46
C ASP A 153 -8.25 -1.23 9.40
N ALA A 154 -7.50 -1.46 10.49
CA ALA A 154 -6.47 -2.49 10.54
C ALA A 154 -7.07 -3.90 10.39
N ARG A 155 -8.24 -4.17 10.99
CA ARG A 155 -8.96 -5.45 10.83
C ARG A 155 -9.43 -5.67 9.39
N MET A 156 -9.84 -4.61 8.69
CA MET A 156 -10.15 -4.72 7.27
C MET A 156 -8.89 -4.94 6.42
N ALA A 157 -7.80 -4.24 6.72
CA ALA A 157 -6.55 -4.36 5.99
C ALA A 157 -6.00 -5.80 6.03
N VAL A 158 -5.93 -6.43 7.21
CA VAL A 158 -5.42 -7.82 7.32
C VAL A 158 -6.30 -8.86 6.63
N LYS A 159 -7.60 -8.56 6.41
CA LYS A 159 -8.49 -9.43 5.61
C LYS A 159 -8.23 -9.31 4.11
N ILE A 160 -7.86 -8.12 3.64
CA ILE A 160 -7.61 -7.84 2.21
C ILE A 160 -6.18 -8.22 1.83
N VAL A 161 -5.20 -7.85 2.65
CA VAL A 161 -3.77 -8.09 2.43
C VAL A 161 -3.15 -8.87 3.60
N PRO A 162 -3.52 -10.15 3.82
CA PRO A 162 -3.02 -10.94 4.95
C PRO A 162 -1.51 -11.18 4.89
N THR A 163 -0.88 -11.01 3.74
CA THR A 163 0.56 -11.15 3.53
C THR A 163 1.35 -9.86 3.78
N GLU A 164 0.68 -8.76 4.12
CA GLU A 164 1.33 -7.48 4.41
C GLU A 164 1.65 -7.36 5.89
N ILE A 165 2.95 -7.42 6.20
CA ILE A 165 3.49 -7.31 7.56
C ILE A 165 3.03 -6.02 8.26
N ARG A 166 3.03 -4.90 7.53
CA ARG A 166 2.64 -3.61 8.12
C ARG A 166 1.19 -3.60 8.61
N ALA A 167 0.29 -4.31 7.93
CA ALA A 167 -1.11 -4.40 8.34
C ALA A 167 -1.26 -5.10 9.69
N TRP A 168 -0.57 -6.23 9.90
CA TRP A 168 -0.57 -6.95 11.19
C TRP A 168 0.06 -6.14 12.32
N ARG A 169 1.16 -5.44 12.03
CA ARG A 169 1.82 -4.58 13.02
C ARG A 169 0.89 -3.45 13.50
N VAL A 170 0.22 -2.76 12.57
CA VAL A 170 -0.72 -1.69 12.92
C VAL A 170 -1.92 -2.23 13.68
N LEU A 171 -2.43 -3.42 13.34
CA LEU A 171 -3.49 -4.07 14.11
C LEU A 171 -3.06 -4.37 15.56
N ALA A 172 -1.82 -4.86 15.75
CA ALA A 172 -1.28 -5.10 17.09
C ALA A 172 -1.21 -3.80 17.90
N SER A 173 -0.63 -2.74 17.34
CA SER A 173 -0.55 -1.43 18.00
C SER A 173 -1.91 -0.81 18.28
N ALA A 174 -2.88 -0.97 17.37
CA ALA A 174 -4.24 -0.46 17.57
C ALA A 174 -4.98 -1.19 18.70
N ASN A 175 -4.88 -2.52 18.75
CA ASN A 175 -5.47 -3.31 19.83
C ASN A 175 -4.82 -2.98 21.17
N GLU A 176 -3.49 -2.84 21.23
CA GLU A 176 -2.78 -2.43 22.44
C GLU A 176 -3.22 -1.03 22.92
N ALA A 177 -3.30 -0.06 22.02
CA ALA A 177 -3.79 1.29 22.35
C ALA A 177 -5.23 1.28 22.86
N GLY A 178 -6.03 0.27 22.47
CA GLY A 178 -7.38 0.01 22.96
C GLY A 178 -7.46 -0.85 24.23
N GLY A 179 -6.32 -1.33 24.75
CA GLY A 179 -6.25 -2.23 25.91
C GLY A 179 -6.58 -3.71 25.59
N ASP A 180 -6.77 -4.08 24.33
CA ASP A 180 -6.97 -5.47 23.89
C ASP A 180 -5.62 -6.17 23.69
N PHE A 181 -4.95 -6.51 24.80
CA PHE A 181 -3.62 -7.14 24.75
C PHE A 181 -3.65 -8.55 24.13
N ASP A 182 -4.72 -9.31 24.34
CA ASP A 182 -4.92 -10.62 23.70
C ASP A 182 -5.05 -10.49 22.18
N GLY A 183 -5.81 -9.50 21.71
CA GLY A 183 -5.90 -9.14 20.30
C GLY A 183 -4.57 -8.66 19.73
N ALA A 184 -3.78 -7.92 20.50
CA ALA A 184 -2.44 -7.47 20.10
C ALA A 184 -1.47 -8.66 19.95
N ILE A 185 -1.40 -9.54 20.94
CA ILE A 185 -0.58 -10.78 20.89
C ILE A 185 -0.97 -11.64 19.70
N SER A 186 -2.28 -11.78 19.43
CA SER A 186 -2.78 -12.55 18.30
C SER A 186 -2.31 -11.97 16.96
N ALA A 187 -2.37 -10.66 16.79
CA ALA A 187 -1.85 -9.98 15.59
C ALA A 187 -0.33 -10.12 15.43
N VAL A 188 0.43 -10.07 16.53
CA VAL A 188 1.90 -10.30 16.51
C VAL A 188 2.24 -11.74 16.12
N LYS A 189 1.44 -12.73 16.54
CA LYS A 189 1.63 -14.12 16.10
C LYS A 189 1.41 -14.29 14.59
N GLU A 190 0.39 -13.64 14.02
CA GLU A 190 0.16 -13.66 12.57
C GLU A 190 1.30 -12.97 11.81
N TRP A 191 1.85 -11.87 12.32
CA TRP A 191 3.04 -11.24 11.74
C TRP A 191 4.21 -12.23 11.55
N VAL A 192 4.50 -13.08 12.54
CA VAL A 192 5.58 -14.10 12.42
C VAL A 192 5.27 -15.16 11.37
N LYS A 193 4.00 -15.53 11.19
CA LYS A 193 3.60 -16.50 10.14
C LYS A 193 3.84 -15.94 8.75
N VAL A 194 3.67 -14.63 8.57
CA VAL A 194 3.94 -13.95 7.29
C VAL A 194 5.44 -13.86 7.01
N ASP A 195 6.25 -13.53 8.02
CA ASP A 195 7.71 -13.46 7.87
C ASP A 195 8.44 -13.87 9.16
N ALA A 196 9.07 -15.04 9.10
CA ALA A 196 9.80 -15.63 10.21
C ALA A 196 11.04 -14.83 10.64
N SER A 197 11.56 -13.92 9.80
CA SER A 197 12.70 -13.06 10.16
C SER A 197 12.38 -12.14 11.35
N PHE A 198 11.11 -11.87 11.60
CA PHE A 198 10.65 -11.06 12.72
C PHE A 198 10.43 -11.85 14.02
N ALA A 199 10.65 -13.17 14.03
CA ALA A 199 10.37 -14.03 15.19
C ALA A 199 11.01 -13.52 16.49
N THR A 200 12.26 -13.06 16.45
CA THR A 200 12.95 -12.51 17.63
C THR A 200 12.27 -11.23 18.15
N LYS A 201 11.83 -10.35 17.26
CA LYS A 201 11.13 -9.10 17.63
C LYS A 201 9.74 -9.41 18.18
N ALA A 202 9.00 -10.28 17.50
CA ALA A 202 7.68 -10.71 17.91
C ALA A 202 7.68 -11.40 19.27
N LYS A 203 8.70 -12.23 19.58
CA LYS A 203 8.84 -12.86 20.89
C LYS A 203 8.91 -11.83 22.01
N ARG A 204 9.78 -10.81 21.86
CA ARG A 204 9.92 -9.72 22.85
C ARG A 204 8.61 -8.94 23.02
N GLU A 205 7.91 -8.71 21.91
CA GLU A 205 6.65 -7.98 21.94
C GLU A 205 5.53 -8.78 22.60
N ILE A 206 5.44 -10.08 22.34
CA ILE A 206 4.48 -10.97 23.01
C ILE A 206 4.78 -11.03 24.51
N GLU A 207 6.05 -11.17 24.91
CA GLU A 207 6.45 -11.15 26.32
C GLU A 207 6.03 -9.84 27.01
N ARG A 208 6.27 -8.70 26.36
CA ARG A 208 5.88 -7.37 26.86
C ARG A 208 4.35 -7.24 26.99
N LEU A 209 3.60 -7.63 25.98
CA LEU A 209 2.13 -7.54 26.00
C LEU A 209 1.53 -8.49 27.05
N SER A 210 2.12 -9.67 27.23
CA SER A 210 1.67 -10.65 28.24
C SER A 210 1.92 -10.18 29.68
N SER A 211 2.83 -9.24 29.91
CA SER A 211 3.01 -8.64 31.24
C SER A 211 2.07 -7.45 31.49
N LEU A 212 1.28 -7.03 30.50
CA LEU A 212 0.31 -5.93 30.60
C LEU A 212 -1.14 -6.43 30.70
N SER A 213 -1.41 -7.67 30.27
CA SER A 213 -2.69 -8.39 30.44
C SER A 213 -2.90 -8.86 31.87
#